data_AF-A0A382CR41-F1
#
_entry.id   AF-A0A382CR41-F1
#
_cell.length_a   1.000
_cell.length_b   1.000
_cell.length_c   1.000
_cell.angle_alpha   90.00
_cell.angle_beta   90.00
_cell.angle_gamma   90.00
#
_symmetry.space_group_name_H-M   'P 1'
#
loop_
_entity.id
_entity.type
_entity.pdbx_description
1 polymer ?
#
loop_
_entity_poly.entity_id
_entity_poly.type
_entity_poly.pdbx_seq_one_letter_code
_entity_poly.pdbx_strand_id
1 'polypeptide(L)'
;MSRESGGNNRFSAKRKTEAVLRLLRGEDLELVSREYTVTAATLSHWREAFLAGGQSSLQQKEADRRDGQIQHLQSKVGELTMANDLLEHKIERMERGLPLAGRSSKP
;
A
#
# COMPACT_ATOMS: atom_id res chain seq x y z
N MET A 1 -1.72 -6.38 38.87
CA MET A 1 -0.35 -6.28 38.34
C MET A 1 -0.42 -5.43 37.09
N SER A 2 0.11 -4.21 37.18
CA SER A 2 -0.23 -3.08 36.34
C SER A 2 0.17 -3.26 34.87
N ARG A 3 -0.81 -3.12 33.97
CA ARG A 3 -0.60 -2.88 32.55
C ARG A 3 -0.34 -1.39 32.36
N GLU A 4 0.92 -0.99 32.32
CA GLU A 4 1.28 0.31 31.77
C GLU A 4 1.50 0.14 30.27
N SER A 5 0.48 0.54 29.50
CA SER A 5 0.62 0.79 28.07
C SER A 5 1.38 2.11 27.92
N GLY A 6 2.70 2.03 28.10
CA GLY A 6 3.60 3.18 28.10
C GLY A 6 4.09 3.51 26.69
N GLY A 7 3.60 4.64 26.16
CA GLY A 7 4.32 5.52 25.26
C GLY A 7 4.56 5.03 23.83
N ASN A 8 4.06 5.79 22.86
CA ASN A 8 4.48 5.75 21.46
C ASN A 8 5.97 6.12 21.32
N ASN A 9 6.88 5.26 21.78
CA ASN A 9 8.29 5.35 21.40
C ASN A 9 8.37 4.82 19.97
N ARG A 10 8.37 5.74 19.00
CA ARG A 10 8.32 5.39 17.57
C ARG A 10 9.64 4.74 17.15
N PHE A 11 9.76 3.43 17.34
CA PHE A 11 10.86 2.65 16.80
C PHE A 11 10.85 2.72 15.27
N SER A 12 11.99 3.08 14.69
CA SER A 12 12.17 3.03 13.24
C SER A 12 12.05 1.59 12.76
N ALA A 13 11.59 1.41 11.51
CA ALA A 13 11.50 0.09 10.89
C ALA A 13 12.84 -0.65 10.96
N LYS A 14 13.95 0.04 10.66
CA LYS A 14 15.32 -0.50 10.76
C LYS A 14 15.63 -1.06 12.15
N ARG A 15 15.29 -0.33 13.21
CA ARG A 15 15.56 -0.74 14.59
C ARG A 15 14.70 -1.93 15.02
N LYS A 16 13.44 -1.99 14.57
CA LYS A 16 12.58 -3.17 14.78
C LYS A 16 13.15 -4.40 14.06
N THR A 17 13.60 -4.24 12.81
CA THR A 17 14.22 -5.31 12.02
C THR A 17 15.46 -5.86 12.71
N GLU A 18 16.34 -5.00 13.22
CA GLU A 18 17.54 -5.43 13.93
C GLU A 18 17.19 -6.27 15.17
N ALA A 19 16.24 -5.83 15.99
CA ALA A 19 15.76 -6.59 17.15
C ALA A 19 15.23 -7.97 16.75
N VAL A 20 14.42 -8.05 15.68
CA VAL A 20 13.90 -9.32 15.17
C VAL A 20 15.02 -10.23 14.65
N LEU A 21 16.01 -9.68 13.93
CA LEU A 21 17.14 -10.46 13.41
C LEU A 21 18.03 -11.04 14.52
N ARG A 22 18.09 -10.40 15.69
CA ARG A 22 18.76 -10.94 16.88
C ARG A 22 18.01 -12.14 17.44
N LEU A 23 16.68 -12.03 17.57
CA LEU A 23 15.83 -13.16 17.98
C LEU A 23 15.93 -14.35 17.01
N LEU A 24 15.96 -14.09 15.69
CA LEU A 24 16.12 -15.14 14.67
C LEU A 24 17.51 -15.79 14.69
N ARG A 25 18.53 -15.11 15.23
CA ARG A 25 19.87 -15.68 15.48
C ARG A 25 19.95 -16.53 16.74
N GLY A 26 18.86 -16.63 17.51
CA GLY A 26 18.77 -17.45 18.71
C GLY A 26 19.08 -16.70 20.01
N GLU A 27 19.13 -15.37 20.00
CA GLU A 27 19.26 -14.59 21.23
C GLU A 27 17.99 -14.66 22.09
N ASP A 28 18.17 -14.62 23.41
CA ASP A 28 17.07 -14.74 24.37
C ASP A 28 16.10 -13.56 24.32
N LEU A 29 14.80 -13.86 24.35
CA LEU A 29 13.73 -12.88 24.21
C LEU A 29 13.71 -11.86 25.36
N GLU A 30 13.99 -12.29 26.59
CA GLU A 30 14.01 -11.42 27.77
C GLU A 30 15.25 -10.52 27.77
N LEU A 31 16.38 -11.01 27.27
CA LEU A 31 17.58 -10.21 27.10
C LEU A 31 17.36 -9.08 26.08
N VAL A 32 16.82 -9.40 24.90
CA VAL A 32 16.53 -8.41 23.85
C VAL A 32 15.44 -7.43 24.30
N SER A 33 14.42 -7.90 25.05
CA SER A 33 13.36 -7.08 25.67
C SER A 33 13.94 -5.98 26.54
N ARG A 34 14.87 -6.33 27.44
CA ARG A 34 15.52 -5.38 28.35
C ARG A 34 16.39 -4.36 27.61
N GLU A 35 17.19 -4.82 26.65
CA GLU A 35 18.10 -3.96 25.90
C GLU A 35 17.36 -2.93 25.03
N TYR A 36 16.25 -3.35 24.40
CA TYR A 36 15.42 -2.45 23.59
C TYR A 36 14.35 -1.72 24.42
N THR A 37 14.27 -1.98 25.73
CA THR A 37 13.27 -1.39 26.65
C THR A 37 11.84 -1.56 26.12
N VAL A 38 11.54 -2.73 25.59
CA VAL A 38 10.23 -3.11 25.05
C VAL A 38 9.80 -4.44 25.64
N THR A 39 8.51 -4.65 25.82
CA THR A 39 8.03 -5.91 26.40
C THR A 39 8.30 -7.09 25.46
N ALA A 40 8.54 -8.28 26.04
CA ALA A 40 8.67 -9.53 25.30
C ALA A 40 7.48 -9.76 24.35
N ALA A 41 6.26 -9.41 24.77
CA ALA A 41 5.06 -9.47 23.92
C ALA A 41 5.17 -8.56 22.68
N THR A 42 5.72 -7.36 22.82
CA THR A 42 5.92 -6.43 21.70
C THR A 42 6.96 -6.97 20.71
N LEU A 43 8.04 -7.56 21.23
CA LEU A 43 9.07 -8.20 20.39
C LEU A 43 8.54 -9.43 19.65
N SER A 44 7.76 -10.27 20.31
CA SER A 44 7.07 -11.40 19.67
C SER A 44 6.15 -10.92 18.55
N HIS A 45 5.38 -9.86 18.79
CA HIS A 45 4.53 -9.27 17.76
C HIS A 45 5.34 -8.72 16.57
N TRP A 46 6.48 -8.07 16.80
CA TRP A 46 7.36 -7.62 15.71
C TRP A 46 7.93 -8.79 14.91
N ARG A 47 8.30 -9.89 15.58
CA ARG A 47 8.77 -11.11 14.91
C ARG A 47 7.69 -11.73 14.03
N GLU A 48 6.47 -11.85 14.53
CA GLU A 48 5.32 -12.36 13.76
C GLU A 48 5.02 -11.48 12.55
N ALA A 49 4.95 -10.16 12.74
CA ALA A 49 4.72 -9.21 11.66
C ALA A 49 5.84 -9.25 10.60
N PHE A 50 7.10 -9.40 11.02
CA PHE A 50 8.24 -9.54 10.12
C PHE A 50 8.16 -10.82 9.28
N LEU A 51 7.82 -11.96 9.90
CA LEU A 51 7.66 -13.24 9.20
C LEU A 51 6.48 -13.22 8.23
N ALA A 52 5.33 -12.69 8.64
CA ALA A 52 4.15 -12.54 7.79
C ALA A 52 4.43 -11.62 6.59
N GLY A 53 5.13 -10.49 6.82
CA GLY A 53 5.54 -9.57 5.76
C GLY A 53 6.55 -10.21 4.80
N GLY A 54 7.55 -10.93 5.33
CA GLY A 54 8.53 -11.67 4.55
C GLY A 54 7.87 -12.74 3.68
N GLN A 55 6.98 -13.56 4.25
CA GLN A 55 6.22 -14.56 3.51
C GLN A 55 5.36 -13.91 2.41
N SER A 56 4.65 -12.82 2.72
CA SER A 56 3.84 -12.11 1.72
C SER A 56 4.69 -11.58 0.58
N SER A 57 5.87 -11.05 0.87
CA SER A 57 6.80 -10.56 -0.17
C SER A 57 7.40 -11.68 -1.02
N LEU A 58 7.54 -12.90 -0.49
CA LEU A 58 8.02 -14.04 -1.25
C LEU A 58 6.90 -14.65 -2.12
N GLN A 59 5.65 -14.56 -1.67
CA GLN A 59 4.49 -14.99 -2.45
C GLN A 59 4.13 -14.02 -3.57
N GLN A 60 4.23 -12.71 -3.29
CA GLN A 60 3.99 -11.67 -4.30
C GLN A 60 5.25 -11.46 -5.12
N LYS A 61 5.26 -11.91 -6.38
CA LYS A 61 6.29 -11.45 -7.31
C LYS A 61 6.13 -9.94 -7.47
N GLU A 62 7.20 -9.18 -7.26
CA GLU A 62 7.15 -7.71 -7.37
C GLU A 62 6.69 -7.21 -8.74
N ALA A 63 6.92 -8.00 -9.79
CA ALA A 63 6.37 -7.76 -11.13
C ALA A 63 4.84 -7.74 -11.08
N ASP A 64 4.20 -8.80 -10.56
CA ASP A 64 2.75 -8.97 -10.52
C ASP A 64 2.02 -7.80 -9.82
N ARG A 65 2.57 -7.28 -8.71
CA ARG A 65 1.94 -6.15 -7.99
C ARG A 65 2.05 -4.83 -8.75
N ARG A 66 3.22 -4.53 -9.31
CA ARG A 66 3.46 -3.28 -10.05
C ARG A 66 2.74 -3.30 -11.40
N ASP A 67 2.76 -4.43 -12.07
CA ASP A 67 2.16 -4.60 -13.39
C ASP A 67 0.64 -4.46 -13.35
N GLY A 68 -0.02 -5.00 -12.32
CA GLY A 68 -1.47 -4.78 -12.13
C GLY A 68 -1.84 -3.31 -11.89
N GLN A 69 -1.04 -2.57 -11.12
CA GLN A 69 -1.25 -1.14 -10.91
C GLN A 69 -1.00 -0.34 -12.19
N ILE A 70 0.04 -0.68 -12.95
CA ILE A 70 0.36 -0.06 -14.24
C ILE A 70 -0.79 -0.30 -15.23
N GLN A 71 -1.27 -1.54 -15.34
CA GLN A 71 -2.37 -1.88 -16.24
C GLN A 71 -3.65 -1.11 -15.89
N HIS A 72 -3.99 -1.02 -14.60
CA HIS A 72 -5.15 -0.25 -14.14
C HIS A 72 -5.03 1.23 -14.50
N LEU A 73 -3.86 1.83 -14.23
CA LEU A 73 -3.60 3.23 -14.56
C LEU A 73 -3.64 3.48 -16.07
N GLN A 74 -3.05 2.59 -16.88
CA GLN A 74 -3.11 2.67 -18.34
C GLN A 74 -4.56 2.62 -18.86
N SER A 75 -5.39 1.73 -18.30
CA SER A 75 -6.83 1.67 -18.62
C SER A 75 -7.53 2.99 -18.29
N LYS A 76 -7.25 3.55 -17.10
CA LYS A 76 -7.86 4.82 -16.68
C LYS A 76 -7.42 6.00 -17.54
N VAL A 77 -6.15 6.03 -17.93
CA VAL A 77 -5.62 7.03 -18.86
C VAL A 77 -6.33 6.92 -20.20
N GLY A 78 -6.46 5.72 -20.77
CA GLY A 78 -7.20 5.52 -22.02
C GLY A 78 -8.65 5.97 -21.96
N GLU A 79 -9.37 5.63 -20.88
CA GLU A 79 -10.75 6.11 -20.64
C GLU A 79 -10.84 7.63 -20.61
N LEU A 80 -9.95 8.28 -19.87
CA LEU A 80 -9.94 9.74 -19.73
C LEU A 80 -9.55 10.43 -21.03
N THR A 81 -8.59 9.89 -21.78
CA THR A 81 -8.21 10.40 -23.10
C THR A 81 -9.41 10.34 -24.06
N MET A 82 -10.09 9.19 -24.18
CA MET A 82 -11.29 9.08 -25.02
C MET A 82 -12.40 10.04 -24.60
N ALA A 83 -12.61 10.22 -23.29
CA ALA A 83 -13.60 11.16 -22.78
C ALA A 83 -13.24 12.61 -23.13
N ASN A 84 -11.97 12.98 -23.03
CA ASN A 84 -11.48 14.31 -23.42
C ASN A 84 -11.64 14.55 -24.92
N ASP A 85 -11.24 13.60 -25.77
CA ASP A 85 -11.37 13.71 -27.23
C ASP A 85 -12.85 13.96 -27.63
N LEU A 86 -13.79 13.25 -26.99
CA LEU A 86 -15.21 13.44 -27.22
C LEU A 86 -15.71 14.82 -26.77
N LEU A 87 -15.20 15.33 -25.65
CA LEU A 87 -15.54 16.66 -25.14
C LEU A 87 -14.98 17.76 -26.06
N GLU A 88 -13.75 17.63 -26.53
CA GLU A 88 -13.13 18.54 -27.48
C GLU A 88 -13.92 18.58 -28.79
N HIS A 89 -14.28 17.43 -29.36
CA HIS A 89 -15.15 17.37 -30.54
C HIS A 89 -16.52 18.00 -30.32
N LYS A 90 -17.10 17.83 -29.13
CA LYS A 90 -18.38 18.47 -28.79
C LYS A 90 -18.24 19.98 -28.75
N ILE A 91 -17.18 20.51 -28.13
CA ILE A 91 -16.87 21.94 -28.08
C ILE A 91 -16.71 22.50 -29.49
N GLU A 92 -15.89 21.85 -30.32
CA GLU A 92 -15.61 22.27 -31.69
C GLU A 92 -16.88 22.32 -32.57
N ARG A 93 -17.84 21.42 -32.34
CA ARG A 93 -19.15 21.46 -33.02
C ARG A 93 -20.02 22.63 -32.56
N MET A 94 -20.03 22.90 -31.25
CA MET A 94 -20.79 24.02 -30.68
C MET A 94 -20.24 25.36 -31.15
N GLU A 95 -18.91 25.52 -31.18
CA GLU A 95 -18.24 26.73 -31.68
C GLU A 95 -18.50 26.97 -33.17
N ARG A 96 -18.62 25.90 -33.96
CA ARG A 96 -19.00 25.97 -35.38
C ARG A 96 -20.50 26.15 -35.63
N GLY A 97 -21.31 26.34 -34.59
CA GLY A 97 -22.76 26.53 -34.71
C GLY A 97 -23.53 25.30 -35.22
N LEU A 98 -22.91 24.12 -35.20
CA LEU A 98 -23.54 22.88 -35.64
C LEU A 98 -24.41 22.31 -34.52
N PRO A 99 -25.67 21.92 -34.80
CA PRO A 99 -26.53 21.32 -33.79
C PRO A 99 -25.93 20.00 -33.29
N LEU A 100 -25.97 19.78 -31.98
CA LEU A 100 -25.59 18.50 -31.38
C LEU A 100 -26.63 17.44 -31.73
N ALA A 101 -26.20 16.18 -31.91
CA ALA A 101 -27.14 15.09 -32.08
C ALA A 101 -28.05 15.01 -30.84
N GLY A 102 -29.36 15.09 -31.04
CA GLY A 102 -30.35 14.97 -29.97
C GLY A 102 -30.17 13.65 -29.24
N ARG A 103 -30.31 13.68 -27.92
CA ARG A 103 -30.19 12.49 -27.06
C ARG A 103 -31.40 11.58 -27.35
N SER A 104 -31.23 10.62 -28.25
CA SER A 104 -32.24 9.58 -28.50
C SER A 104 -32.22 8.58 -27.33
N SER A 105 -33.10 8.79 -26.35
CA SER A 105 -33.49 7.72 -25.43
C SER A 105 -34.26 6.67 -26.23
N LYS A 106 -33.69 5.47 -26.38
CA LYS A 106 -34.47 4.31 -26.84
C LYS A 106 -35.48 3.92 -25.75
N PRO A 107 -36.74 3.59 -26.12
CA PRO A 107 -37.72 3.02 -25.19
C PRO A 107 -37.32 1.61 -24.74
#